data_AF-A0A926V835-F1
#
_entry.id   AF-A0A926V835-F1
#
_cell.length_a   1.000
_cell.length_b   1.000
_cell.length_c   1.000
_cell.angle_alpha   90.00
_cell.angle_beta   90.00
_cell.angle_gamma   90.00
#
_symmetry.space_group_name_H-M   'P 1'
#
loop_
_entity.id
_entity.type
_entity.pdbx_description
1 polymer ?
#
loop_
_entity_poly.entity_id
_entity_poly.type
_entity_poly.pdbx_seq_one_letter_code
_entity_poly.pdbx_strand_id
1 'polypeptide(L)'
;MDAQPAAPEFLTTEECLEIDQSLLPSRDRFSARVAVYALRSLKQVAQEEGMAIADLNAQQIGAWISRDPNLDPEKGFDSNFKGFFLQLVMASLRPLRLMAQEFNTDIESLTIQQVLAWFEKEAKSRIEAGES
;
A
#
# COMPACT_ATOMS: atom_id res chain seq x y z
N MET A 1 16.46 -27.65 -0.01
CA MET A 1 15.70 -26.66 0.76
C MET A 1 16.26 -25.31 0.39
N ASP A 2 15.72 -24.78 -0.70
CA ASP A 2 16.11 -23.50 -1.27
C ASP A 2 15.65 -22.41 -0.31
N ALA A 3 16.62 -21.82 0.39
CA ALA A 3 16.40 -20.60 1.15
C ALA A 3 16.11 -19.49 0.13
N GLN A 4 14.82 -19.27 -0.15
CA GLN A 4 14.38 -18.03 -0.76
C GLN A 4 14.96 -16.90 0.11
N PRO A 5 15.67 -15.91 -0.46
CA PRO A 5 16.07 -14.76 0.31
C PRO A 5 14.78 -14.19 0.89
N ALA A 6 14.72 -14.11 2.23
CA ALA A 6 13.59 -13.55 2.94
C ALA A 6 13.38 -12.16 2.36
N ALA A 7 12.41 -12.05 1.44
CA ALA A 7 11.96 -10.77 0.96
C ALA A 7 11.62 -9.98 2.22
N PRO A 8 11.99 -8.69 2.30
CA PRO A 8 11.58 -7.86 3.42
C PRO A 8 10.08 -8.07 3.60
N GLU A 9 9.69 -8.66 4.74
CA GLU A 9 8.30 -8.98 5.04
C GLU A 9 7.59 -7.66 5.34
N PHE A 10 7.34 -6.89 4.27
CA PHE A 10 6.59 -5.64 4.30
C PHE A 10 5.15 -5.87 4.78
N LEU A 11 4.65 -7.08 4.55
CA LEU A 11 3.33 -7.55 4.92
C LEU A 11 3.48 -8.72 5.89
N THR A 12 2.57 -8.82 6.85
CA THR A 12 2.50 -10.00 7.70
C THR A 12 2.10 -11.23 6.88
N THR A 13 2.38 -12.42 7.41
CA THR A 13 1.98 -13.68 6.78
C THR A 13 0.47 -13.73 6.52
N GLU A 14 -0.34 -13.20 7.45
CA GLU A 14 -1.79 -13.09 7.31
C GLU A 14 -2.17 -12.20 6.13
N GLU A 15 -1.56 -11.02 6.01
CA GLU A 15 -1.83 -10.09 4.90
C GLU A 15 -1.45 -10.70 3.54
N CYS A 16 -0.30 -11.40 3.49
CA CYS A 16 0.13 -12.06 2.27
C CYS A 16 -0.83 -13.20 1.88
N LEU A 17 -1.32 -13.96 2.85
CA LEU A 17 -2.28 -15.04 2.66
C LEU A 17 -3.63 -14.51 2.16
N GLU A 18 -4.12 -13.39 2.70
CA GLU A 18 -5.37 -12.77 2.24
C GLU A 18 -5.25 -12.28 0.79
N ILE A 19 -4.11 -11.69 0.43
CA ILE A 19 -3.86 -11.23 -0.94
C ILE A 19 -3.72 -12.41 -1.91
N ASP A 20 -3.07 -13.49 -1.48
CA ASP A 20 -2.91 -14.67 -2.33
C ASP A 20 -4.22 -15.44 -2.52
N GLN A 21 -5.09 -15.42 -1.51
CA GLN A 21 -6.46 -15.98 -1.58
C GLN A 21 -7.42 -15.14 -2.42
N SER A 22 -7.13 -13.86 -2.67
CA SER A 22 -7.99 -13.00 -3.48
C SER A 22 -8.04 -13.46 -4.95
N LEU A 23 -9.15 -13.18 -5.65
CA LEU A 23 -9.30 -13.47 -7.08
C LEU A 23 -8.57 -12.44 -7.97
N LEU A 24 -7.65 -11.67 -7.40
CA LEU A 24 -6.95 -10.60 -8.09
C LEU A 24 -5.97 -11.13 -9.14
N PRO A 25 -5.96 -10.53 -10.34
CA PRO A 25 -4.92 -10.80 -11.32
C PRO A 25 -3.54 -10.44 -10.75
N SER A 26 -2.49 -11.09 -11.23
CA SER A 26 -1.12 -10.97 -10.68
C SER A 26 -0.61 -9.52 -10.62
N ARG A 27 -1.05 -8.66 -11.56
CA ARG A 27 -0.72 -7.24 -11.57
C ARG A 27 -1.35 -6.49 -10.39
N ASP A 28 -2.62 -6.75 -10.12
CA ASP A 28 -3.39 -6.09 -9.07
C ASP A 28 -3.06 -6.61 -7.68
N ARG A 29 -2.63 -7.89 -7.55
CA ARG A 29 -2.06 -8.40 -6.29
C ARG A 29 -0.85 -7.59 -5.83
N PHE A 30 0.04 -7.21 -6.75
CA PHE A 30 1.17 -6.34 -6.42
C PHE A 30 0.71 -4.95 -5.97
N SER A 31 -0.22 -4.34 -6.72
CA SER A 31 -0.80 -3.05 -6.35
C SER A 31 -1.51 -3.07 -4.99
N ALA A 32 -2.22 -4.16 -4.67
CA ALA A 32 -2.88 -4.36 -3.38
C ALA A 32 -1.85 -4.49 -2.25
N ARG A 33 -0.79 -5.30 -2.44
CA ARG A 33 0.33 -5.41 -1.47
C ARG A 33 0.94 -4.05 -1.15
N VAL A 34 1.22 -3.30 -2.20
CA VAL A 34 1.75 -1.95 -2.11
C VAL A 34 0.78 -1.01 -1.38
N ALA A 35 -0.50 -1.04 -1.74
CA ALA A 35 -1.51 -0.18 -1.13
C ALA A 35 -1.71 -0.48 0.35
N VAL A 36 -1.71 -1.76 0.74
CA VAL A 36 -1.79 -2.19 2.14
C VAL A 36 -0.56 -1.71 2.92
N TYR A 37 0.64 -1.91 2.38
CA TYR A 37 1.87 -1.44 3.01
C TYR A 37 1.95 0.09 3.10
N ALA A 38 1.55 0.79 2.04
CA ALA A 38 1.45 2.25 2.01
C ALA A 38 0.45 2.74 3.05
N LEU A 39 -0.72 2.11 3.15
CA LEU A 39 -1.74 2.44 4.13
C LEU A 39 -1.22 2.31 5.56
N ARG A 40 -0.54 1.21 5.88
CA ARG A 40 0.07 1.00 7.19
C ARG A 40 1.16 2.03 7.51
N SER A 41 2.01 2.33 6.54
CA SER A 41 3.04 3.38 6.65
C SER A 41 2.40 4.74 6.90
N LEU A 42 1.38 5.10 6.10
CA LEU A 42 0.64 6.35 6.24
C LEU A 42 -0.07 6.46 7.59
N LYS A 43 -0.65 5.37 8.12
CA LYS A 43 -1.23 5.35 9.48
C LYS A 43 -0.18 5.70 10.53
N GLN A 44 1.03 5.17 10.42
CA GLN A 44 2.12 5.49 11.34
C GLN A 44 2.53 6.96 11.22
N VAL A 45 2.70 7.48 9.99
CA VAL A 45 3.01 8.90 9.76
C VAL A 45 1.93 9.80 10.36
N ALA A 46 0.66 9.50 10.07
CA ALA A 46 -0.51 10.23 10.58
C ALA A 46 -0.55 10.24 12.11
N GLN A 47 -0.27 9.10 12.73
CA GLN A 47 -0.24 8.97 14.19
C GLN A 47 0.93 9.74 14.82
N GLU A 48 2.10 9.76 14.18
CA GLU A 48 3.26 10.54 14.66
C GLU A 48 3.03 12.05 14.53
N GLU A 49 2.46 12.50 13.41
CA GLU A 49 2.18 13.92 13.16
C GLU A 49 0.88 14.40 13.82
N GLY A 50 0.04 13.49 14.31
CA GLY A 50 -1.24 13.80 14.96
C GLY A 50 -2.31 14.36 13.99
N MET A 51 -2.27 13.95 12.73
CA MET A 51 -3.13 14.44 11.64
C MET A 51 -3.68 13.29 10.81
N ALA A 52 -4.81 13.51 10.12
CA ALA A 52 -5.41 12.49 9.29
C ALA A 52 -4.53 12.15 8.07
N ILE A 53 -4.56 10.90 7.61
CA ILE A 53 -3.87 10.46 6.38
C ILE A 53 -4.26 11.32 5.17
N ALA A 54 -5.51 11.79 5.14
CA ALA A 54 -6.04 12.64 4.07
C ALA A 54 -5.38 14.03 4.01
N ASP A 55 -4.76 14.47 5.12
CA ASP A 55 -4.08 15.76 5.28
C ASP A 55 -2.55 15.62 5.06
N LEU A 56 -2.03 14.38 5.07
CA LEU A 56 -0.59 14.13 4.86
C LEU A 56 -0.15 14.63 3.49
N ASN A 57 0.99 15.32 3.47
CA ASN A 57 1.60 15.82 2.25
C ASN A 57 2.83 14.98 1.86
N ALA A 58 3.29 15.16 0.61
CA ALA A 58 4.46 14.45 0.08
C ALA A 58 5.71 14.65 0.94
N GLN A 59 5.86 15.83 1.54
CA GLN A 59 7.03 16.19 2.34
C GLN A 59 7.08 15.39 3.65
N GLN A 60 5.94 15.25 4.34
CA GLN A 60 5.78 14.47 5.56
C GLN A 60 6.03 12.99 5.30
N ILE A 61 5.42 12.46 4.25
CA ILE A 61 5.59 11.06 3.83
C ILE A 61 7.05 10.79 3.44
N GLY A 62 7.67 11.68 2.65
CA GLY A 62 9.06 11.55 2.24
C GLY A 62 10.05 11.65 3.40
N ALA A 63 9.78 12.53 4.36
CA ALA A 63 10.56 12.63 5.59
C ALA A 63 10.46 11.34 6.42
N TRP A 64 9.26 10.76 6.54
CA TRP A 64 9.04 9.48 7.22
C TRP A 64 9.73 8.30 6.50
N ILE A 65 9.59 8.20 5.18
CA ILE A 65 10.28 7.18 4.36
C ILE A 65 11.79 7.27 4.52
N SER A 66 12.32 8.48 4.68
CA SER A 66 13.76 8.69 4.86
C SER A 66 14.28 8.21 6.21
N ARG A 67 13.43 8.29 7.26
CA ARG A 67 13.73 7.88 8.64
C ARG A 67 13.28 6.46 8.98
N ASP A 68 12.53 5.80 8.10
CA ASP A 68 12.04 4.45 8.33
C ASP A 68 13.17 3.39 8.22
N PRO A 69 13.37 2.55 9.25
CA PRO A 69 14.42 1.52 9.29
C PRO A 69 14.09 0.26 8.46
N ASN A 70 12.86 0.14 7.93
CA ASN A 70 12.53 -0.91 6.98
C ASN A 70 13.02 -0.55 5.58
N LEU A 71 13.05 0.76 5.25
CA LEU A 71 13.57 1.34 4.01
C LEU A 71 15.03 1.75 4.13
N ASP A 72 15.83 0.87 4.74
CA ASP A 72 17.24 1.10 4.96
C ASP A 72 18.06 0.88 3.68
N PRO A 73 18.95 1.81 3.29
CA PRO A 73 19.81 1.64 2.12
C PRO A 73 20.72 0.41 2.23
N GLU A 74 21.12 0.00 3.43
CA GLU A 74 21.93 -1.21 3.64
C GLU A 74 21.15 -2.50 3.31
N LYS A 75 19.81 -2.43 3.27
CA LYS A 75 18.93 -3.52 2.80
C LYS A 75 18.62 -3.44 1.30
N GLY A 76 19.22 -2.49 0.58
CA GLY A 76 18.98 -2.25 -0.84
C GLY A 76 17.88 -1.22 -1.16
N PHE A 77 17.47 -0.42 -0.17
CA PHE A 77 16.49 0.66 -0.34
C PHE A 77 17.14 2.03 -0.45
N ASP A 78 17.91 2.24 -1.52
CA ASP A 78 18.60 3.51 -1.79
C ASP A 78 17.64 4.70 -2.01
N SER A 79 18.19 5.91 -2.07
CA SER A 79 17.44 7.15 -2.32
C SER A 79 16.54 7.07 -3.57
N ASN A 80 16.94 6.34 -4.60
CA ASN A 80 16.12 6.11 -5.79
C ASN A 80 14.87 5.28 -5.47
N PHE A 81 15.01 4.23 -4.65
CA PHE A 81 13.87 3.45 -4.17
C PHE A 81 12.96 4.32 -3.30
N LYS A 82 13.52 5.15 -2.41
CA LYS A 82 12.73 6.06 -1.57
C LYS A 82 11.88 7.03 -2.40
N GLY A 83 12.44 7.59 -3.47
CA GLY A 83 11.71 8.45 -4.42
C GLY A 83 10.60 7.68 -5.17
N PHE A 84 10.91 6.48 -5.65
CA PHE A 84 9.92 5.59 -6.26
C PHE A 84 8.81 5.21 -5.28
N PHE A 85 9.16 4.88 -4.04
CA PHE A 85 8.22 4.49 -3.00
C PHE A 85 7.33 5.65 -2.58
N LEU A 86 7.85 6.88 -2.48
CA LEU A 86 7.04 8.08 -2.28
C LEU A 86 6.01 8.25 -3.39
N GLN A 87 6.42 8.17 -4.67
CA GLN A 87 5.51 8.23 -5.80
C GLN A 87 4.44 7.14 -5.74
N LEU A 88 4.84 5.94 -5.32
CA LEU A 88 3.96 4.79 -5.20
C LEU A 88 2.92 4.98 -4.09
N VAL A 89 3.33 5.44 -2.90
CA VAL A 89 2.42 5.79 -1.80
C VAL A 89 1.45 6.89 -2.22
N MET A 90 1.94 7.94 -2.89
CA MET A 90 1.09 9.02 -3.40
C MET A 90 0.10 8.51 -4.44
N ALA A 91 0.51 7.59 -5.32
CA ALA A 91 -0.38 6.96 -6.28
C ALA A 91 -1.44 6.10 -5.57
N SER A 92 -1.09 5.45 -4.45
CA SER A 92 -2.03 4.69 -3.62
C SER A 92 -3.00 5.55 -2.80
N LEU A 93 -2.68 6.81 -2.50
CA LEU A 93 -3.60 7.70 -1.76
C LEU A 93 -4.92 7.91 -2.50
N ARG A 94 -4.89 8.00 -3.84
CA ARG A 94 -6.11 8.18 -4.63
C ARG A 94 -7.09 7.00 -4.49
N PRO A 95 -6.72 5.74 -4.78
CA PRO A 95 -7.62 4.61 -4.57
C PRO A 95 -7.99 4.43 -3.09
N LEU A 96 -7.07 4.67 -2.15
CA LEU A 96 -7.39 4.63 -0.71
C LEU A 96 -8.48 5.65 -0.33
N ARG A 97 -8.45 6.87 -0.86
CA ARG A 97 -9.51 7.87 -0.66
C ARG A 97 -10.84 7.45 -1.29
N LEU A 98 -10.82 6.79 -2.44
CA LEU A 98 -12.03 6.28 -3.08
C LEU A 98 -12.63 5.13 -2.25
N MET A 99 -11.80 4.19 -1.79
CA MET A 99 -12.20 3.12 -0.88
C MET A 99 -12.83 3.69 0.39
N ALA A 100 -12.14 4.62 1.06
CA ALA A 100 -12.63 5.28 2.27
C ALA A 100 -14.02 5.90 2.07
N GLN A 101 -14.21 6.63 0.97
CA GLN A 101 -15.52 7.19 0.62
C GLN A 101 -16.57 6.11 0.32
N GLU A 102 -16.21 5.06 -0.42
CA GLU A 102 -17.12 3.96 -0.78
C GLU A 102 -17.59 3.17 0.44
N PHE A 103 -16.69 2.89 1.38
CA PHE A 103 -16.99 2.19 2.63
C PHE A 103 -17.47 3.13 3.75
N ASN A 104 -17.62 4.43 3.45
CA ASN A 104 -17.99 5.48 4.41
C ASN A 104 -17.15 5.43 5.70
N THR A 105 -15.84 5.26 5.54
CA THR A 105 -14.87 5.10 6.63
C THR A 105 -13.65 5.98 6.39
N ASP A 106 -12.85 6.22 7.41
CA ASP A 106 -11.59 6.93 7.26
C ASP A 106 -10.51 6.05 6.61
N ILE A 107 -9.56 6.69 5.93
CA ILE A 107 -8.43 5.99 5.32
C ILE A 107 -7.67 5.15 6.38
N GLU A 108 -7.55 5.67 7.60
CA GLU A 108 -6.91 4.97 8.71
C GLU A 108 -7.71 3.79 9.28
N SER A 109 -9.00 3.72 9.00
CA SER A 109 -9.87 2.60 9.40
C SER A 109 -10.03 1.55 8.30
N LEU A 110 -9.50 1.80 7.10
CA LEU A 110 -9.49 0.81 6.03
C LEU A 110 -8.77 -0.46 6.46
N THR A 111 -9.42 -1.60 6.20
CA THR A 111 -8.90 -2.94 6.42
C THR A 111 -8.38 -3.54 5.11
N ILE A 112 -7.48 -4.51 5.22
CA ILE A 112 -6.98 -5.26 4.06
C ILE A 112 -8.12 -5.90 3.26
N GLN A 113 -9.13 -6.46 3.92
CA GLN A 113 -10.32 -7.00 3.28
C GLN A 113 -11.04 -5.97 2.40
N GLN A 114 -11.17 -4.72 2.86
CA GLN A 114 -11.77 -3.64 2.08
C GLN A 114 -10.89 -3.22 0.90
N VAL A 115 -9.57 -3.17 1.10
CA VAL A 115 -8.61 -2.87 0.03
C VAL A 115 -8.71 -3.94 -1.07
N LEU A 116 -8.73 -5.22 -0.69
CA LEU A 116 -8.84 -6.33 -1.64
C LEU A 116 -10.17 -6.32 -2.37
N ALA A 117 -11.28 -6.19 -1.66
CA ALA A 117 -12.61 -6.14 -2.27
C ALA A 117 -12.73 -5.00 -3.29
N TRP A 118 -12.14 -3.84 -3.01
CA TRP A 118 -12.12 -2.71 -3.95
C TRP A 118 -11.25 -3.00 -5.16
N PHE A 119 -10.04 -3.55 -4.98
CA PHE A 119 -9.17 -3.93 -6.10
C PHE A 119 -9.83 -5.01 -6.96
N GLU A 120 -10.56 -5.96 -6.38
CA GLU A 120 -11.26 -7.02 -7.12
C GLU A 120 -12.37 -6.42 -7.98
N LYS A 121 -13.12 -5.48 -7.40
CA LYS A 121 -14.13 -4.70 -8.11
C LYS A 121 -13.52 -3.87 -9.23
N GLU A 122 -12.40 -3.20 -8.99
CA GLU A 122 -11.71 -2.38 -9.98
C GLU A 122 -11.16 -3.22 -11.14
N ALA A 123 -10.49 -4.34 -10.83
CA ALA A 123 -9.98 -5.29 -11.81
C ALA A 123 -11.12 -5.85 -12.68
N LYS A 124 -12.24 -6.25 -12.06
CA LYS A 124 -13.43 -6.71 -12.78
C LYS A 124 -13.98 -5.61 -13.68
N SER A 125 -14.09 -4.38 -13.17
CA SER A 125 -14.60 -3.24 -13.94
C SER A 125 -13.73 -2.90 -15.15
N ARG A 126 -12.40 -3.08 -15.07
CA ARG A 126 -11.49 -2.90 -16.22
C ARG A 126 -11.66 -3.99 -17.28
N ILE A 127 -11.83 -5.24 -16.84
CA ILE A 127 -12.10 -6.37 -17.72
C ILE A 127 -13.42 -6.15 -18.47
N GLU A 128 -14.46 -5.70 -17.77
CA GLU A 128 -15.77 -5.38 -18.35
C GLU A 128 -15.73 -4.14 -19.27
N ALA A 129 -14.85 -3.17 -18.99
CA ALA A 129 -14.65 -1.98 -19.82
C ALA A 129 -13.82 -2.23 -21.10
N GLY A 130 -13.24 -3.42 -21.29
CA GLY A 130 -12.49 -3.78 -22.49
C GLY A 130 -11.07 -3.21 -22.56
N GLU A 131 -10.53 -2.72 -21.45
CA GLU A 131 -9.13 -2.26 -21.37
C GLU A 131 -8.22 -3.45 -21.05
N SER A 132 -7.68 -4.10 -22.10
CA SER A 132 -6.63 -5.15 -22.01
C SER A 132 -5.29 -4.63 -22.53
#